data_AF-A0A950ZZZ3-F1
#
_entry.id   AF-A0A950ZZZ3-F1
#
_cell.length_a   1.000
_cell.length_b   1.000
_cell.length_c   1.000
_cell.angle_alpha   90.00
_cell.angle_beta   90.00
_cell.angle_gamma   90.00
#
_symmetry.space_group_name_H-M   'P 1'
#
loop_
_entity.id
_entity.type
_entity.pdbx_description
1 polymer ?
#
loop_
_entity_poly.entity_id
_entity_poly.type
_entity_poly.pdbx_seq_one_letter_code
_entity_poly.pdbx_strand_id
1 'polypeptide(L)' 'MSARVIDGKAIAEAQRAKLAARVAALGERHKVTPGLAVVLVGDDPASRVYVANKARQTVEAGMRSFEHKLPAATSENE' A
#
# COMPACT_ATOMS: atom_id res chain seq x y z
N MET A 1 11.58 -29.39 21.33
CA MET A 1 11.70 -28.64 20.06
C MET A 1 11.03 -27.29 20.24
N SER A 2 11.73 -26.18 20.02
CA SER A 2 11.12 -24.85 20.04
C SER A 2 10.42 -24.56 18.70
N ALA A 3 9.29 -23.86 18.74
CA ALA A 3 8.59 -23.44 17.53
C ALA A 3 9.48 -22.50 16.69
N ARG A 4 9.44 -22.67 15.37
CA ARG A 4 10.10 -21.75 14.43
C ARG A 4 9.18 -20.57 14.16
N VAL A 5 9.65 -19.35 14.43
CA VAL A 5 8.92 -18.13 14.10
C VAL A 5 8.88 -17.97 12.58
N ILE A 6 7.68 -17.76 12.04
CA ILE A 6 7.49 -17.37 10.64
C ILE A 6 7.68 -15.86 10.56
N ASP A 7 8.80 -15.43 9.98
CA ASP A 7 9.11 -14.01 9.81
C ASP A 7 8.29 -13.39 8.67
N GLY A 8 7.07 -12.96 8.99
CA GLY A 8 6.19 -12.29 8.03
C GLY A 8 6.76 -10.97 7.51
N LYS A 9 7.64 -10.30 8.25
CA LYS A 9 8.24 -9.02 7.83
C LYS A 9 9.22 -9.26 6.69
N ALA A 10 10.16 -10.20 6.87
CA ALA A 10 11.13 -10.55 5.84
C ALA A 10 10.42 -11.08 4.57
N ILE A 11 9.37 -11.89 4.75
CA ILE A 11 8.56 -12.38 3.63
C ILE A 11 7.90 -11.22 2.90
N ALA A 12 7.27 -10.28 3.60
CA ALA A 12 6.59 -9.14 2.99
C ALA A 12 7.56 -8.21 2.24
N GLU A 13 8.76 -7.97 2.78
CA GLU A 13 9.82 -7.19 2.11
C GLU A 13 10.25 -7.85 0.81
N ALA A 14 10.52 -9.17 0.82
CA ALA A 14 10.87 -9.92 -0.37
C ALA A 14 9.75 -9.90 -1.43
N GLN A 15 8.49 -9.93 -1.01
CA GLN A 15 7.36 -9.83 -1.93
C GLN A 15 7.25 -8.45 -2.57
N ARG A 16 7.46 -7.35 -1.81
CA ARG A 16 7.44 -5.99 -2.37
C ARG A 16 8.55 -5.79 -3.41
N ALA A 17 9.75 -6.31 -3.16
CA ALA A 17 10.84 -6.26 -4.14
C ALA A 17 10.48 -6.99 -5.46
N LYS A 18 9.84 -8.17 -5.37
CA LYS A 18 9.35 -8.90 -6.55
C LYS A 18 8.26 -8.12 -7.30
N LEU A 19 7.35 -7.47 -6.56
CA LEU A 19 6.32 -6.63 -7.15
C LEU A 19 6.92 -5.42 -7.88
N ALA A 20 7.91 -4.76 -7.29
CA ALA A 20 8.60 -3.63 -7.92
C ALA A 20 9.18 -3.99 -9.29
N ALA A 21 9.82 -5.15 -9.41
CA ALA A 21 10.33 -5.65 -10.69
C ALA A 21 9.21 -5.87 -11.72
N ARG A 22 8.05 -6.39 -11.29
CA ARG A 22 6.89 -6.59 -12.17
C ARG A 22 6.26 -5.26 -12.62
N VAL A 23 6.18 -4.28 -11.72
CA VAL A 23 5.67 -2.95 -12.01
C VAL A 23 6.57 -2.23 -13.02
N ALA A 24 7.89 -2.32 -12.84
CA ALA A 24 8.85 -1.79 -13.81
C ALA A 24 8.66 -2.42 -15.20
N ALA A 25 8.57 -3.75 -15.27
CA ALA A 25 8.33 -4.45 -16.53
C ALA A 25 6.99 -4.04 -17.20
N LEU A 26 5.95 -3.78 -16.41
CA LEU A 26 4.67 -3.28 -16.94
C LEU A 26 4.82 -1.87 -17.52
N GLY A 27 5.53 -0.98 -16.82
CA GLY A 27 5.84 0.37 -17.28
C GLY A 27 6.65 0.39 -18.57
N GLU A 28 7.64 -0.50 -18.70
CA GLU A 28 8.45 -0.61 -19.91
C GLU A 28 7.62 -1.08 -21.11
N ARG A 29 6.83 -2.14 -20.93
CA ARG A 29 6.08 -2.83 -22.00
C ARG A 29 4.82 -2.07 -22.43
N HIS A 30 4.10 -1.48 -21.48
CA HIS A 30 2.77 -0.92 -21.72
C HIS A 30 2.69 0.59 -21.45
N LYS A 31 3.77 1.22 -20.98
CA LYS A 31 3.78 2.63 -20.57
C LYS A 31 2.73 2.96 -19.50
N VAL A 32 2.42 1.99 -18.65
CA VAL A 32 1.47 2.12 -17.54
C VAL A 32 2.17 1.87 -16.21
N THR A 33 1.99 2.78 -15.27
CA THR A 33 2.35 2.58 -13.85
C THR A 33 1.07 2.34 -13.06
N PRO A 34 0.89 1.17 -12.43
CA PRO A 34 -0.25 0.90 -11.56
C PRO A 34 -0.27 1.87 -10.38
N GLY A 35 -1.46 2.12 -9.83
CA GLY A 35 -1.61 2.92 -8.63
C GLY A 35 -2.65 2.39 -7.66
N LEU A 36 -2.52 2.81 -6.40
CA LEU A 36 -3.48 2.53 -5.33
C LEU A 36 -4.02 3.84 -4.77
N ALA A 37 -5.33 4.01 -4.83
CA ALA A 37 -6.03 5.04 -4.09
C ALA A 37 -6.46 4.51 -2.71
N VAL A 38 -6.15 5.26 -1.66
CA VAL A 38 -6.54 4.94 -0.29
C VAL A 38 -7.39 6.08 0.25
N VAL A 39 -8.59 5.75 0.72
CA VAL A 39 -9.53 6.70 1.30
C VAL A 39 -9.54 6.50 2.82
N LEU A 40 -9.37 7.60 3.55
CA LEU A 40 -9.49 7.66 5.00
C LEU A 40 -10.57 8.69 5.35
N VAL A 41 -11.65 8.25 5.98
CA VAL A 41 -12.72 9.10 6.49
C VAL A 41 -12.54 9.27 8.00
N GLY A 42 -12.41 10.51 8.46
CA GLY A 42 -12.15 10.83 9.86
C GLY A 42 -10.72 10.56 10.31
N ASP A 43 -10.54 10.48 11.64
CA ASP A 43 -9.23 10.62 12.29
C ASP A 43 -8.87 9.49 13.26
N ASP A 44 -9.48 8.31 13.10
CA ASP A 44 -9.15 7.15 13.92
C ASP A 44 -7.62 6.86 13.88
N PRO A 45 -6.93 6.89 15.05
CA PRO A 45 -5.48 6.75 15.10
C PRO A 45 -4.96 5.43 14.50
N ALA A 46 -5.67 4.32 14.69
CA ALA A 46 -5.28 3.02 14.16
C ALA A 46 -5.39 3.01 12.63
N SER A 47 -6.48 3.56 12.09
CA SER A 47 -6.72 3.70 10.66
C SER A 47 -5.67 4.57 9.98
N ARG A 48 -5.23 5.67 10.60
CA ARG A 48 -4.14 6.50 10.08
C ARG A 48 -2.85 5.72 9.88
N VAL A 49 -2.46 4.91 10.87
CA VAL A 49 -1.25 4.08 10.78
C VAL A 49 -1.39 3.01 9.70
N TYR A 50 -2.56 2.38 9.60
CA TYR A 50 -2.82 1.37 8.59
C TYR A 50 -2.77 1.95 7.16
N VAL A 51 -3.41 3.09 6.95
CA VAL A 51 -3.44 3.80 5.66
C VAL A 51 -2.05 4.30 5.27
N ALA A 52 -1.31 4.90 6.21
CA ALA A 52 0.06 5.34 5.96
C ALA A 52 0.97 4.18 5.56
N ASN A 53 0.83 3.02 6.21
CA ASN A 53 1.57 1.82 5.84
C ASN A 53 1.20 1.32 4.43
N LYS A 54 -0.08 1.36 4.04
CA LYS A 54 -0.50 1.01 2.67
C LYS A 54 0.13 1.95 1.65
N ALA A 55 0.05 3.27 1.87
CA ALA A 55 0.63 4.26 0.98
C ALA A 55 2.14 4.05 0.80
N ARG A 56 2.87 3.90 1.91
CA ARG A 56 4.32 3.62 1.89
C ARG A 56 4.65 2.34 1.13
N GLN A 57 3.96 1.24 1.42
CA GLN A 57 4.21 -0.05 0.77
C GLN A 57 3.89 -0.04 -0.72
N THR A 58 2.90 0.74 -1.16
CA THR A 58 2.59 0.98 -2.57
C THR A 58 3.76 1.67 -3.29
N VAL A 59 4.32 2.71 -2.68
CA VAL A 59 5.48 3.41 -3.25
C VAL A 59 6.71 2.49 -3.28
N GLU A 60 6.95 1.70 -2.22
CA GLU A 60 8.03 0.70 -2.18
C GLU A 60 7.89 -0.37 -3.28
N ALA A 61 6.66 -0.69 -3.69
CA ALA A 61 6.38 -1.60 -4.79
C ALA A 61 6.48 -0.94 -6.19
N GLY A 62 6.94 0.32 -6.27
CA GLY A 62 7.09 1.06 -7.53
C GLY A 62 5.77 1.56 -8.13
N MET A 63 4.68 1.51 -7.37
CA MET A 63 3.34 1.95 -7.80
C MET A 63 3.09 3.42 -7.40
N ARG A 64 2.10 4.04 -8.05
CA ARG A 64 1.61 5.36 -7.64
C ARG A 64 0.70 5.22 -6.42
N SER A 65 0.87 6.08 -5.42
CA SER A 65 -0.05 6.15 -4.27
C SER A 65 -0.86 7.43 -4.31
N PHE A 66 -2.17 7.31 -4.10
CA PHE A 66 -3.09 8.44 -3.99
C PHE A 66 -3.78 8.36 -2.62
N GLU A 67 -3.63 9.41 -1.82
CA GLU A 67 -4.28 9.50 -0.51
C GLU A 67 -5.45 10.48 -0.59
N HIS A 68 -6.63 10.02 -0.17
CA HIS A 68 -7.84 10.82 -0.04
C HIS A 68 -8.23 10.85 1.42
N LYS A 69 -8.09 12.01 2.05
CA LYS A 69 -8.50 12.23 3.44
C LYS A 69 -9.79 13.02 3.44
N LEU A 70 -10.83 12.43 4.01
CA LEU A 70 -12.16 12.97 4.08
C LEU A 70 -12.51 13.25 5.55
N PRO A 71 -13.22 14.35 5.86
CA PRO A 71 -13.70 14.61 7.21
C PRO A 71 -14.57 13.47 7.75
N ALA A 72 -14.63 13.31 9.07
CA ALA A 72 -15.52 12.31 9.70
C ALA A 72 -17.01 12.54 9.39
N ALA A 73 -17.38 13.77 8.99
CA ALA A 73 -18.73 14.17 8.63
C ALA A 73 -19.09 13.91 7.16
N THR A 74 -18.19 13.33 6.35
CA THR A 74 -18.47 13.02 4.95
C THR A 74 -19.65 12.06 4.83
N SER A 75 -20.57 12.38 3.91
CA SER A 75 -21.78 11.61 3.69
C SER A 75 -21.52 10.35 2.84
N GLU A 76 -22.45 9.39 2.85
CA GLU A 76 -22.35 8.20 1.99
C GLU A 76 -22.42 8.54 0.48
N ASN A 77 -23.01 9.68 0.12
CA ASN A 77 -23.19 10.09 -1.28
C ASN A 77 -21.96 10.78 -1.88
N GLU A 78 -20.91 11.03 -1.10
CA GLU A 78 -19.63 11.64 -1.51
C GLU A 78 -18.50 10.61 -1.56
#